data_AF-A0A9D7NU09-F1
#
_entry.id   AF-A0A9D7NU09-F1
#
_cell.length_a   1.000
_cell.length_b   1.000
_cell.length_c   1.000
_cell.angle_alpha   90.00
_cell.angle_beta   90.00
_cell.angle_gamma   90.00
#
_symmetry.space_group_name_H-M   'P 1'
#
loop_
_entity.id
_entity.type
_entity.pdbx_description
1 polymer ?
#
loop_
_entity_poly.entity_id
_entity_poly.type
_entity_poly.pdbx_seq_one_letter_code
_entity_poly.pdbx_strand_id
1 'polypeptide(L)' 'METVTVSATALRQILQALVGPPHYIRELQATRDKPPILVGNPIDKLIAEYNAAADQQKGAQQ' A
#
# COMPACT_ATOMS: atom_id res chain seq x y z
N MET A 1 3.66 9.73 -19.11
CA MET A 1 3.66 8.74 -18.02
C MET A 1 2.42 8.99 -17.19
N GLU A 2 1.65 7.95 -16.93
CA GLU A 2 0.49 8.02 -16.03
C GLU A 2 0.97 8.03 -14.57
N THR A 3 0.37 8.88 -13.74
CA THR A 3 0.80 9.09 -12.34
C THR A 3 -0.32 8.73 -11.39
N VAL A 4 0.00 8.02 -10.31
CA VAL A 4 -0.93 7.67 -9.22
C VAL A 4 -0.45 8.32 -7.93
N THR A 5 -1.33 9.06 -7.26
CA THR A 5 -1.05 9.68 -5.97
C THR A 5 -1.27 8.67 -4.84
N VAL A 6 -0.25 8.44 -4.02
CA VAL A 6 -0.28 7.51 -2.88
C VAL A 6 0.33 8.13 -1.63
N SER A 7 0.11 7.53 -0.47
CA SER A 7 0.69 7.94 0.80
C SER A 7 2.20 7.72 0.83
N ALA A 8 2.95 8.82 0.88
CA ALA A 8 4.41 8.80 0.98
C ALA A 8 4.91 8.01 2.21
N THR A 9 4.21 8.08 3.35
CA THR A 9 4.58 7.34 4.57
C THR A 9 4.44 5.84 4.39
N ALA A 10 3.31 5.37 3.84
CA ALA A 10 3.08 3.95 3.60
C ALA A 10 4.07 3.41 2.57
N LEU A 11 4.33 4.17 1.50
CA LEU A 11 5.33 3.83 0.50
C LEU A 11 6.73 3.72 1.11
N ARG A 12 7.14 4.69 1.93
CA ARG A 12 8.44 4.65 2.63
C ARG A 12 8.58 3.40 3.50
N GLN A 13 7.55 3.05 4.28
CA GLN A 13 7.59 1.87 5.15
C GLN A 13 7.80 0.58 4.35
N ILE A 14 7.12 0.41 3.22
CA ILE A 14 7.30 -0.76 2.36
C ILE A 14 8.69 -0.76 1.72
N LEU A 15 9.15 0.36 1.17
CA LEU A 15 10.47 0.44 0.55
C LEU A 15 11.58 0.13 1.55
N GLN A 16 11.50 0.65 2.77
CA GLN A 16 12.44 0.34 3.84
C GLN A 16 12.42 -1.14 4.23
N ALA A 17 11.25 -1.77 4.28
CA ALA A 17 11.13 -3.19 4.55
C ALA A 17 11.67 -4.07 3.42
N LEU A 18 11.56 -3.62 2.16
CA LEU A 18 12.07 -4.34 0.98
C LEU A 18 13.60 -4.31 0.86
N VAL A 19 14.22 -3.18 1.16
CA VAL A 19 15.69 -3.03 1.11
C VAL A 19 16.39 -3.40 2.43
N GLY A 20 15.60 -3.53 3.50
CA GLY A 20 16.07 -3.91 4.83
C GLY A 20 16.22 -5.42 5.02
N PRO A 21 16.41 -5.86 6.28
CA PRO A 21 16.42 -7.27 6.63
C PRO A 21 15.20 -8.05 6.09
N PRO A 22 15.38 -9.28 5.56
CA PRO A 22 14.30 -10.04 4.93
C PRO A 22 13.07 -10.33 5.81
N HIS A 23 13.21 -10.23 7.15
CA HIS A 23 12.09 -10.45 8.06
C HIS A 23 11.13 -9.25 8.14
N TYR A 24 11.55 -8.03 7.81
CA TYR A 24 10.67 -6.85 7.89
C TYR A 24 9.49 -6.92 6.94
N ILE A 25 9.71 -7.34 5.69
CA ILE A 25 8.60 -7.49 4.75
C ILE A 25 7.66 -8.64 5.17
N ARG A 26 8.19 -9.70 5.79
CA ARG A 26 7.40 -10.82 6.32
C ARG A 26 6.56 -10.38 7.52
N GLU A 27 7.09 -9.54 8.40
CA GLU A 27 6.33 -8.94 9.50
C GLU A 27 5.20 -8.03 8.99
N LEU A 28 5.47 -7.20 7.97
CA LEU A 28 4.45 -6.40 7.32
C LEU A 28 3.36 -7.28 6.68
N GLN A 29 3.72 -8.39 6.06
CA GLN A 29 2.75 -9.35 5.52
C GLN A 29 1.93 -10.02 6.64
N ALA A 30 2.57 -10.50 7.72
CA ALA A 30 1.89 -11.15 8.84
C ALA A 30 0.94 -10.21 9.61
N THR A 31 1.14 -8.90 9.50
CA THR A 31 0.24 -7.89 10.07
C THR A 31 -0.92 -7.52 9.18
N ARG A 32 -0.99 -8.00 7.92
CA ARG A 32 -2.16 -7.81 7.04
C ARG A 32 -3.34 -8.67 7.47
N ASP A 33 -3.08 -9.87 7.97
CA ASP A 33 -4.12 -10.80 8.42
C ASP A 33 -4.72 -10.44 9.78
N LYS A 34 -4.24 -9.35 10.41
CA LYS A 34 -4.76 -8.88 11.70
C LYS A 34 -6.00 -8.01 11.48
N PRO A 35 -6.99 -8.09 12.37
CA PRO A 35 -8.22 -7.31 12.22
C PRO A 35 -7.93 -5.82 12.08
N PRO A 36 -8.66 -5.11 11.19
CA PRO A 36 -8.40 -3.71 10.78
C PRO A 36 -8.46 -2.68 11.93
N ILE A 37 -8.89 -3.11 13.12
CA ILE A 37 -8.98 -2.29 14.33
C ILE A 37 -7.60 -1.96 14.92
N LEU A 38 -6.55 -2.75 14.62
CA LEU A 38 -5.29 -2.63 15.36
C LEU A 38 -4.20 -1.81 14.68
N VAL A 39 -4.06 -1.83 13.35
CA VAL A 39 -3.07 -0.98 12.64
C VAL A 39 -3.49 -0.87 11.17
N GLY A 40 -3.55 0.34 10.62
CA GLY A 40 -3.65 0.51 9.17
C GLY A 40 -2.37 -0.02 8.52
N ASN A 41 -2.41 -1.23 7.97
CA ASN A 41 -1.25 -1.86 7.33
C ASN A 41 -0.85 -1.02 6.10
N PRO A 42 0.44 -0.63 5.95
CA PRO A 42 0.86 0.21 4.83
C PRO A 42 0.63 -0.45 3.47
N ILE A 43 0.65 -1.79 3.40
CA ILE A 43 0.39 -2.53 2.17
C ILE A 43 -1.08 -2.38 1.74
N ASP A 44 -2.01 -2.58 2.67
CA ASP A 44 -3.44 -2.43 2.37
C ASP A 44 -3.79 -0.99 2.01
N LYS A 45 -3.14 -0.03 2.67
CA LYS A 45 -3.30 1.39 2.35
C LYS A 45 -2.89 1.71 0.90
N LEU A 46 -1.72 1.26 0.46
CA LEU A 46 -1.27 1.50 -0.91
C LEU A 46 -2.15 0.78 -1.94
N ILE A 47 -2.64 -0.42 -1.65
CA ILE A 47 -3.57 -1.14 -2.53
C ILE A 47 -4.88 -0.36 -2.69
N ALA A 48 -5.44 0.14 -1.59
CA ALA A 48 -6.66 0.93 -1.62
C ALA A 48 -6.48 2.22 -2.44
N GLU A 49 -5.39 2.95 -2.21
CA GLU A 49 -5.09 4.20 -2.93
C GLU A 49 -4.86 3.95 -4.44
N TYR A 50 -4.15 2.88 -4.79
CA TYR A 50 -3.94 2.50 -6.18
C TYR A 50 -5.25 2.13 -6.88
N ASN A 51 -6.08 1.27 -6.26
CA ASN A 51 -7.34 0.84 -6.85
C ASN A 51 -8.31 2.02 -7.03
N ALA A 52 -8.38 2.93 -6.05
CA ALA A 52 -9.19 4.13 -6.17
C ALA A 52 -8.77 5.01 -7.36
N ALA A 53 -7.47 5.19 -7.58
CA ALA A 53 -6.96 5.93 -8.73
C ALA A 53 -7.27 5.22 -10.05
N ALA A 54 -7.09 3.90 -10.11
CA ALA A 54 -7.37 3.10 -11.29
C ALA A 54 -8.86 3.10 -11.67
N ASP A 55 -9.76 3.08 -10.68
CA ASP A 55 -11.20 3.14 -10.91
C ASP A 55 -11.64 4.54 -11.39
N GLN A 56 -11.04 5.61 -10.85
CA GLN A 56 -11.25 6.97 -11.35
C GLN A 56 -10.81 7.13 -12.82
N GLN A 57 -9.70 6.50 -13.21
CA GLN A 57 -9.22 6.52 -14.59
C GLN A 57 -10.17 5.77 -15.54
N LYS A 58 -10.70 4.62 -15.12
CA LYS A 58 -11.70 3.87 -15.90
C LYS A 58 -13.01 4.64 -16.07
N GLY A 59 -13.47 5.36 -15.04
CA GLY A 59 -14.67 6.19 -15.09
C GLY A 59 -14.51 7.45 -15.96
N ALA A 60 -13.30 7.99 -16.08
CA ALA A 60 -13.00 9.14 -16.94
C ALA A 60 -12.88 8.80 -18.45
N GLN A 61 -12.85 7.51 -18.79
CA GLN A 61 -12.75 7.01 -20.17
C GLN A 61 -14.10 6.51 -20.73
N GLN A 62 -15.20 6.68 -19.98
CA GLN A 62 -16.57 6.28 -20.36
C GLN A 62 -17.43 7.46 -20.77
#